data_AF-A0A920NAM1-F1
#
_entry.id   AF-A0A920NAM1-F1
#
_cell.length_a   1.000
_cell.length_b   1.000
_cell.length_c   1.000
_cell.angle_alpha   90.00
_cell.angle_beta   90.00
_cell.angle_gamma   90.00
#
_symmetry.space_group_name_H-M   'P 1'
#
loop_
_entity.id
_entity.type
_entity.pdbx_description
1 polymer ?
#
loop_
_entity_poly.entity_id
_entity_poly.type
_entity_poly.pdbx_seq_one_letter_code
_entity_poly.pdbx_strand_id
1 'polypeptide(L)'
;MFLGVIAIIPFFFTELTGVRALTLSSTSLLIMVGVALDTMRQLEAQLLMRNYEGFFPVESQERFFENHINGPSWLWEKGAQAAHIAKICGVNSVSTGDLFRDNLSKNTELGRLAKTYMEKGEYVPDEVTIDMVMQWVEDPDNSQGFV
;
A
#
# COMPACT_ATOMS: atom_id res chain seq x y z
N MET A 1 -13.04 45.64 -48.63
CA MET A 1 -11.75 46.19 -48.15
C MET A 1 -11.73 46.46 -46.64
N PHE A 2 -12.79 47.02 -46.04
CA PHE A 2 -12.80 47.42 -44.62
C PHE A 2 -12.63 46.27 -43.60
N LEU A 3 -13.29 45.12 -43.80
CA LEU A 3 -13.19 43.98 -42.87
C LEU A 3 -11.77 43.39 -42.75
N GLY A 4 -11.00 43.42 -43.83
CA GLY A 4 -9.64 42.86 -43.85
C GLY A 4 -8.65 43.65 -42.97
N VAL A 5 -8.85 44.96 -42.87
CA VAL A 5 -7.99 45.84 -42.05
C VAL A 5 -8.25 45.58 -40.57
N ILE A 6 -9.52 45.45 -40.16
CA ILE A 6 -9.90 45.19 -38.76
C ILE A 6 -9.37 43.84 -38.25
N ALA A 7 -9.30 42.82 -39.11
CA ALA A 7 -8.79 41.50 -38.75
C ALA A 7 -7.26 41.47 -38.48
N ILE A 8 -6.49 42.37 -39.10
CA ILE A 8 -5.01 42.39 -39.03
C ILE A 8 -4.49 43.28 -37.89
N ILE A 9 -5.25 44.31 -37.51
CA ILE A 9 -4.93 45.20 -36.38
C ILE A 9 -4.59 44.44 -35.09
N PRO A 10 -5.39 43.48 -34.59
CA PRO A 10 -5.07 42.79 -33.33
C PRO A 10 -3.76 41.99 -33.40
N PHE A 11 -3.39 41.45 -34.57
CA PHE A 11 -2.13 40.72 -34.74
C PHE A 11 -0.92 41.64 -34.52
N PHE A 12 -0.95 42.85 -35.09
CA PHE A 12 0.11 43.86 -34.93
C PHE A 12 0.20 44.37 -33.49
N PHE A 13 -0.96 44.58 -32.84
CA PHE A 13 -0.99 44.96 -31.43
C PHE A 13 -0.42 43.87 -30.52
N THR A 14 -0.68 42.57 -30.78
CA THR A 14 -0.12 41.47 -29.97
C THR A 14 1.40 41.36 -30.06
N GLU A 15 2.00 41.78 -31.18
CA GLU A 15 3.45 41.72 -31.41
C GLU A 15 4.16 42.93 -30.79
N LEU A 16 3.50 44.11 -30.76
CA LEU A 16 4.07 45.35 -30.22
C LEU A 16 3.93 45.49 -28.69
N THR A 17 2.82 45.01 -28.11
CA THR A 17 2.53 45.21 -26.68
C THR A 17 3.09 44.10 -25.77
N GLY A 18 3.75 43.07 -26.32
CA GLY A 18 4.37 41.98 -25.53
C GLY A 18 3.38 41.15 -24.69
N VAL A 19 2.08 41.40 -24.83
CA VAL A 19 0.99 40.84 -24.01
C VAL A 19 0.81 39.33 -24.24
N ARG A 20 1.49 38.74 -25.23
CA ARG A 20 1.64 37.28 -25.35
C ARG A 20 2.21 36.67 -24.06
N ALA A 21 3.16 37.36 -23.41
CA ALA A 21 3.68 36.93 -22.10
C ALA A 21 2.63 37.05 -20.98
N LEU A 22 1.78 38.08 -21.01
CA LEU A 22 0.70 38.27 -20.03
C LEU A 22 -0.47 37.28 -20.23
N THR A 23 -0.77 36.89 -21.47
CA THR A 23 -1.78 35.85 -21.78
C THR A 23 -1.30 34.44 -21.42
N LEU A 24 0.00 34.16 -21.63
CA LEU A 24 0.66 32.97 -21.08
C LEU A 24 0.60 32.96 -19.55
N SER A 25 0.82 34.11 -18.90
CA SER A 25 0.77 34.23 -17.43
C SER A 25 -0.61 33.89 -16.85
N SER A 26 -1.69 34.42 -17.42
CA SER A 26 -3.07 34.16 -16.92
C SER A 26 -3.52 32.72 -17.15
N THR A 27 -3.16 32.14 -18.31
CA THR A 27 -3.50 30.74 -18.63
C THR A 27 -2.70 29.78 -17.76
N SER A 28 -1.43 30.11 -17.47
CA SER A 28 -0.60 29.34 -16.53
C SER A 28 -1.18 29.33 -15.11
N LEU A 29 -1.77 30.45 -14.65
CA LEU A 29 -2.38 30.53 -13.33
C LEU A 29 -3.63 29.64 -13.23
N LEU A 30 -4.52 29.67 -14.23
CA LEU A 30 -5.71 28.82 -14.27
C LEU A 30 -5.34 27.33 -14.29
N ILE A 31 -4.34 26.96 -15.09
CA ILE A 31 -3.84 25.59 -15.15
C ILE A 31 -3.18 25.20 -13.82
N MET A 32 -2.35 26.08 -13.24
CA MET A 32 -1.65 25.81 -11.98
C MET A 32 -2.64 25.59 -10.83
N VAL A 33 -3.69 26.40 -10.72
CA VAL A 33 -4.75 26.19 -9.72
C VAL A 33 -5.51 24.89 -9.99
N GLY A 34 -5.81 24.58 -11.25
CA GLY A 34 -6.43 23.30 -11.62
C GLY A 34 -5.58 22.09 -11.22
N VAL A 35 -4.28 22.11 -11.52
CA VAL A 35 -3.32 21.05 -11.16
C VAL A 35 -3.08 21.02 -9.65
N ALA A 36 -3.04 22.16 -8.95
CA ALA A 36 -2.88 22.23 -7.49
C ALA A 36 -4.07 21.62 -6.76
N LEU A 37 -5.30 21.88 -7.22
CA LEU A 37 -6.50 21.25 -6.66
C LEU A 37 -6.54 19.75 -6.96
N ASP A 38 -6.13 19.33 -8.16
CA ASP A 38 -6.04 17.91 -8.52
C ASP A 38 -5.00 17.18 -7.63
N THR A 39 -3.81 17.76 -7.49
CA THR A 39 -2.73 17.21 -6.64
C THR A 39 -3.10 17.18 -5.15
N MET A 40 -3.83 18.16 -4.62
CA MET A 40 -4.32 18.13 -3.24
C MET A 40 -5.29 16.95 -3.01
N ARG A 41 -6.23 16.73 -3.93
CA ARG A 41 -7.15 15.59 -3.86
C ARG A 41 -6.41 14.25 -4.00
N GLN A 42 -5.35 14.19 -4.81
CA GLN A 42 -4.49 13.01 -4.91
C GLN A 42 -3.73 12.75 -3.60
N LEU A 43 -3.20 13.79 -2.96
CA LEU A 43 -2.52 13.68 -1.67
C LEU A 43 -3.49 13.25 -0.55
N GLU A 44 -4.71 13.79 -0.52
CA GLU A 44 -5.76 13.35 0.40
C GLU A 44 -6.11 11.88 0.18
N ALA A 45 -6.24 11.43 -1.07
CA ALA A 45 -6.50 10.02 -1.38
C ALA A 45 -5.37 9.10 -0.88
N GLN A 46 -4.10 9.52 -1.00
CA GLN A 46 -2.96 8.77 -0.48
C GLN A 46 -2.91 8.77 1.06
N LEU A 47 -3.29 9.88 1.71
CA LEU A 47 -3.34 9.96 3.17
C LEU A 47 -4.48 9.12 3.76
N LEU A 48 -5.60 9.01 3.05
CA LEU A 48 -6.69 8.11 3.41
C LEU A 48 -6.29 6.64 3.23
N MET A 49 -5.46 6.31 2.24
CA MET A 49 -4.89 4.96 2.06
C MET A 49 -3.80 4.62 3.08
N ARG A 50 -3.02 5.60 3.56
CA ARG A 50 -2.00 5.37 4.60
C ARG A 50 -2.61 4.83 5.90
N ASN A 51 -3.89 5.12 6.15
CA ASN A 51 -4.64 4.60 7.29
C ASN A 51 -5.69 3.53 6.89
N TYR A 52 -5.57 2.96 5.69
CA TYR A 52 -6.42 1.87 5.19
C TYR A 52 -5.61 0.59 4.87
N GLU A 53 -4.39 0.47 5.39
CA GLU A 53 -3.76 -0.84 5.60
C GLU A 53 -4.01 -1.26 7.03
N GLY A 54 -5.17 -1.87 7.25
CA GLY A 54 -5.52 -2.41 8.54
C GLY A 54 -6.71 -3.33 8.37
N PHE A 55 -6.41 -4.57 7.97
CA PHE A 55 -7.32 -5.71 7.94
C PHE A 55 -8.01 -5.98 6.60
N PHE A 56 -7.50 -6.99 5.89
CA PHE A 56 -8.32 -7.79 4.98
C PHE A 56 -9.30 -8.58 5.86
N PRO A 57 -10.63 -8.42 5.70
CA PRO A 57 -11.59 -9.29 6.35
C PRO A 57 -11.28 -10.75 6.00
N VAL A 58 -11.28 -11.64 7.00
CA VAL A 58 -10.87 -13.07 6.89
C VAL A 58 -11.64 -13.80 5.76
N GLU A 59 -12.83 -13.32 5.40
CA GLU A 59 -13.70 -13.82 4.34
C GLU A 59 -13.20 -13.48 2.90
N SER A 60 -12.38 -12.44 2.76
CA SER A 60 -11.75 -12.06 1.49
C SER A 60 -10.38 -12.72 1.26
N GLN A 61 -9.79 -13.32 2.30
CA GLN A 61 -8.51 -14.01 2.20
C GLN A 61 -8.65 -15.37 1.50
N GLU A 62 -9.71 -16.14 1.78
CA GLU A 62 -9.99 -17.41 1.07
C GLU A 62 -10.20 -17.19 -0.44
N ARG A 63 -10.90 -16.12 -0.82
CA ARG A 63 -11.14 -15.77 -2.24
C ARG A 63 -9.87 -15.27 -2.95
N PHE A 64 -8.93 -14.68 -2.20
CA PHE A 64 -7.61 -14.28 -2.68
C PHE A 64 -6.67 -15.48 -2.89
N PHE A 65 -6.81 -16.53 -2.06
CA PHE A 65 -6.12 -17.81 -2.23
C PHE A 65 -6.71 -18.64 -3.39
N GLU A 66 -8.03 -18.66 -3.60
CA GLU A 66 -8.65 -19.34 -4.75
C GLU A 66 -8.29 -18.68 -6.11
N ASN A 67 -8.18 -17.34 -6.15
CA ASN A 67 -7.68 -16.64 -7.34
C ASN A 67 -6.15 -16.67 -7.49
N HIS A 68 -5.39 -17.16 -6.49
CA HIS A 68 -3.93 -17.15 -6.49
C HIS A 68 -3.30 -18.17 -7.46
N ILE A 69 -4.06 -19.17 -7.93
CA ILE A 69 -3.62 -20.01 -9.06
C ILE A 69 -3.44 -19.16 -10.34
N ASN A 70 -4.02 -17.95 -10.42
CA ASN A 70 -3.92 -17.03 -11.56
C ASN A 70 -3.48 -15.59 -11.17
N GLY A 71 -2.89 -15.38 -9.99
CA GLY A 71 -2.48 -14.06 -9.49
C GLY A 71 -1.17 -13.52 -10.10
N PRO A 72 -0.88 -12.19 -9.99
CA PRO A 72 0.25 -11.57 -10.67
C PRO A 72 1.61 -12.01 -10.11
N SER A 73 2.55 -12.28 -11.03
CA SER A 73 3.84 -12.96 -10.79
C SER A 73 4.75 -12.39 -9.69
N TRP A 74 4.61 -11.11 -9.34
CA TRP A 74 5.49 -10.42 -8.37
C TRP A 74 5.19 -10.76 -6.90
N LEU A 75 4.01 -11.30 -6.58
CA LEU A 75 3.69 -11.77 -5.22
C LEU A 75 4.47 -13.05 -4.87
N TRP A 76 4.66 -13.93 -5.84
CA TRP A 76 5.49 -15.12 -5.72
C TRP A 76 6.97 -14.78 -5.53
N GLU A 77 7.43 -13.67 -6.10
CA GLU A 77 8.83 -13.24 -6.06
C GLU A 77 9.30 -12.86 -4.65
N LYS A 78 8.43 -12.23 -3.84
CA LYS A 78 8.75 -11.86 -2.44
C LYS A 78 8.78 -13.08 -1.51
N GLY A 79 7.79 -13.96 -1.61
CA GLY A 79 7.76 -15.20 -0.82
C GLY A 79 8.90 -16.16 -1.19
N ALA A 80 9.23 -16.24 -2.49
CA ALA A 80 10.36 -17.02 -2.97
C ALA A 80 11.72 -16.44 -2.52
N GLN A 81 11.86 -15.11 -2.45
CA GLN A 81 13.07 -14.48 -1.92
C GLN A 81 13.27 -14.78 -0.43
N ALA A 82 12.22 -14.68 0.38
CA ALA A 82 12.30 -15.03 1.81
C ALA A 82 12.73 -16.50 2.01
N ALA A 83 12.11 -17.43 1.27
CA ALA A 83 12.46 -18.84 1.32
C ALA A 83 13.90 -19.13 0.82
N HIS A 84 14.36 -18.39 -0.19
CA HIS A 84 15.72 -18.52 -0.72
C HIS A 84 16.77 -18.00 0.27
N ILE A 85 16.50 -16.88 0.95
CA ILE A 85 17.37 -16.31 1.99
C ILE A 85 17.42 -17.23 3.22
N ALA A 86 16.28 -17.76 3.66
CA ALA A 86 16.20 -18.73 4.76
C ALA A 86 17.06 -19.98 4.50
N LYS A 87 16.99 -20.51 3.27
CA LYS A 87 17.78 -21.67 2.84
C LYS A 87 19.28 -21.42 2.78
N ILE A 88 19.71 -20.21 2.41
CA ILE A 88 21.13 -19.83 2.36
C ILE A 88 21.68 -19.61 3.77
N CYS A 89 20.89 -19.00 4.65
CA CYS A 89 21.30 -18.69 6.02
C CYS A 89 21.12 -19.86 7.00
N GLY A 90 20.41 -20.94 6.61
CA GLY A 90 20.15 -22.09 7.49
C GLY A 90 19.23 -21.76 8.66
N VAL A 91 18.39 -20.73 8.49
CA VAL A 91 17.51 -20.17 9.53
C VAL A 91 16.06 -20.45 9.17
N ASN A 92 15.21 -20.66 10.19
CA ASN A 92 13.80 -20.92 9.96
C ASN A 92 13.08 -19.60 9.67
N SER A 93 12.41 -19.49 8.52
CA SER A 93 11.55 -18.35 8.22
C SER A 93 10.14 -18.61 8.72
N VAL A 94 9.57 -17.68 9.49
CA VAL A 94 8.18 -17.77 9.96
C VAL A 94 7.47 -16.46 9.71
N SER A 95 6.35 -16.50 8.99
CA SER A 95 5.50 -15.31 8.88
C SER A 95 4.60 -15.18 10.10
N THR A 96 4.23 -13.95 10.47
CA THR A 96 3.25 -13.69 11.53
C THR A 96 1.96 -14.48 11.28
N GLY A 97 1.52 -14.61 10.02
CA GLY A 97 0.34 -15.41 9.67
C GLY A 97 0.51 -16.92 9.91
N ASP A 98 1.70 -17.48 9.67
CA ASP A 98 1.99 -18.90 9.93
C ASP A 98 2.02 -19.19 11.42
N LEU A 99 2.61 -18.28 12.21
CA LEU A 99 2.66 -18.40 13.66
C LEU A 99 1.26 -18.44 14.28
N PHE A 100 0.36 -17.56 13.81
CA PHE A 100 -1.03 -17.55 14.24
C PHE A 100 -1.76 -18.83 13.83
N ARG A 101 -1.59 -19.29 12.58
CA ARG A 101 -2.20 -20.54 12.10
C ARG A 101 -1.72 -21.76 12.89
N ASP A 102 -0.44 -21.85 13.19
CA ASP A 102 0.16 -22.94 13.96
C ASP A 102 -0.40 -22.97 15.39
N ASN A 103 -0.40 -21.83 16.09
CA ASN A 103 -0.93 -21.71 17.44
C ASN A 103 -2.44 -22.02 17.53
N LEU A 104 -3.22 -21.58 16.54
CA LEU A 104 -4.64 -21.89 16.44
C LEU A 104 -4.87 -23.39 16.17
N SER A 105 -4.09 -24.01 15.28
CA SER A 105 -4.22 -25.42 14.94
C SER A 105 -3.85 -26.34 16.12
N LYS A 106 -2.79 -25.98 16.86
CA LYS A 106 -2.32 -26.69 18.06
C LYS A 106 -3.18 -26.43 19.30
N ASN A 107 -4.17 -25.54 19.20
CA ASN A 107 -5.02 -25.10 20.31
C ASN A 107 -4.20 -24.67 21.55
N THR A 108 -3.15 -23.89 21.33
CA THR A 108 -2.34 -23.34 22.42
C THR A 108 -3.15 -22.32 23.23
N GLU A 109 -2.71 -22.03 24.45
CA GLU A 109 -3.38 -21.05 25.32
C GLU A 109 -3.43 -19.65 24.65
N LEU A 110 -2.30 -19.23 24.07
CA LEU A 110 -2.20 -18.01 23.28
C LEU A 110 -3.08 -18.05 22.03
N GLY A 111 -3.12 -19.19 21.32
CA GLY A 111 -3.97 -19.38 20.15
C GLY A 111 -5.46 -19.22 20.46
N ARG A 112 -5.92 -19.79 21.58
CA ARG A 112 -7.31 -19.64 22.04
C ARG A 112 -7.63 -18.21 22.44
N LEU A 113 -6.68 -17.53 23.09
CA LEU A 113 -6.82 -16.11 23.45
C LEU A 113 -6.96 -15.25 22.20
N ALA A 114 -6.06 -15.40 21.23
CA ALA A 114 -6.13 -14.72 19.94
C ALA A 114 -7.45 -15.01 19.21
N LYS A 115 -7.90 -16.29 19.20
CA LYS A 115 -9.18 -16.68 18.62
C LYS A 115 -10.35 -15.91 19.24
N THR A 116 -10.33 -15.69 20.55
CA THR A 116 -11.38 -14.96 21.27
C THR A 116 -11.47 -13.51 20.81
N TYR A 117 -10.34 -12.84 20.57
CA TYR A 117 -10.33 -11.48 20.01
C TYR A 117 -10.80 -11.48 18.55
N MET A 118 -10.33 -12.45 17.75
CA MET A 118 -10.72 -12.58 16.33
C MET A 118 -12.21 -12.85 16.14
N GLU A 119 -12.81 -13.73 16.95
CA GLU A 119 -14.25 -14.04 16.91
C GLU A 119 -15.11 -12.83 17.30
N LYS A 120 -14.58 -11.93 18.13
CA LYS A 120 -15.23 -10.65 18.47
C LYS A 120 -15.02 -9.56 17.42
N GLY A 121 -14.18 -9.80 16.41
CA GLY A 121 -13.75 -8.78 15.45
C GLY A 121 -12.86 -7.70 16.08
N GLU A 122 -12.24 -7.99 17.23
CA GLU A 122 -11.31 -7.10 17.92
C GLU A 122 -9.86 -7.41 17.52
N TYR A 123 -9.00 -6.40 17.63
CA TYR A 123 -7.57 -6.56 17.37
C TYR A 123 -6.91 -7.42 18.46
N VAL A 124 -6.07 -8.35 18.04
CA VAL A 124 -5.26 -9.15 18.97
C VAL A 124 -4.18 -8.24 19.57
N PRO A 125 -4.07 -8.12 20.91
CA PRO A 125 -3.07 -7.26 21.53
C PRO A 125 -1.63 -7.65 21.17
N ASP A 126 -0.74 -6.66 21.11
CA ASP A 126 0.67 -6.87 20.80
C ASP A 126 1.35 -7.80 21.81
N GLU A 127 0.98 -7.74 23.08
CA GLU A 127 1.48 -8.64 24.14
C GLU A 127 1.27 -10.11 23.77
N VAL A 128 0.08 -10.46 23.29
CA VAL A 128 -0.26 -11.83 22.86
C VAL A 128 0.56 -12.24 21.65
N THR A 129 0.79 -11.32 20.71
CA THR A 129 1.58 -11.57 19.51
C THR A 129 3.06 -11.77 19.84
N ILE A 130 3.61 -10.95 20.74
CA ILE A 130 4.99 -11.05 21.22
C ILE A 130 5.18 -12.39 21.95
N ASP A 131 4.25 -12.77 22.83
CA ASP A 131 4.31 -14.03 23.55
C ASP A 131 4.29 -15.24 22.60
N MET A 132 3.51 -15.18 21.52
CA MET A 132 3.51 -16.23 20.50
C MET A 132 4.86 -16.34 19.79
N VAL A 133 5.50 -15.21 19.49
CA VAL A 133 6.82 -15.20 18.85
C VAL A 133 7.88 -15.72 19.80
N MET A 134 7.85 -15.30 21.07
CA MET A 134 8.76 -15.77 22.10
C MET A 134 8.66 -17.28 22.29
N GLN A 135 7.43 -17.82 22.37
CA GLN A 135 7.21 -19.26 22.48
C GLN A 135 7.78 -20.03 21.28
N TRP A 136 7.69 -19.47 20.08
CA TRP A 136 8.26 -20.08 18.87
C TRP A 136 9.79 -20.00 18.83
N VAL A 137 10.38 -18.88 19.26
CA VAL A 137 11.85 -18.71 19.35
C VAL A 137 12.47 -19.62 20.41
N GLU A 138 11.74 -19.92 21.49
CA GLU A 138 12.17 -20.81 22.57
C GLU A 138 12.15 -22.30 22.19
N ASP A 139 11.51 -22.67 21.07
CA ASP A 139 11.49 -24.04 20.57
C ASP A 139 12.91 -24.49 20.16
N PRO A 140 13.45 -25.60 20.70
CA PRO A 140 14.81 -26.07 20.41
C PRO A 140 15.12 -26.22 18.92
N ASP A 141 14.11 -26.50 18.10
CA ASP A 141 14.23 -26.68 16.65
C ASP A 141 14.46 -25.34 15.90
N ASN A 142 14.25 -24.19 16.54
CA ASN A 142 14.39 -22.85 15.96
C ASN A 142 15.67 -22.11 16.41
N SER A 143 16.57 -22.82 17.08
CA SER A 143 17.79 -22.28 17.70
C SER A 143 18.87 -21.75 16.72
N GLN A 144 18.72 -21.97 15.42
CA GLN A 144 19.66 -21.51 14.39
C GLN A 144 19.43 -20.05 13.94
N GLY A 145 18.34 -19.39 14.37
CA GLY A 145 17.96 -18.02 14.00
C GLY A 145 16.69 -17.96 13.16
N PHE A 146 16.19 -16.74 12.90
CA PHE A 146 14.90 -16.50 12.24
C PHE A 146 14.91 -15.37 11.19
N VAL A 147 14.01 -15.42 10.21
CA VAL A 147 13.80 -14.41 9.12
C VAL A 147 12.32 -14.16 8.88
#